data_AF-A0A9P3QCB5-F1
#
_entry.id   AF-A0A9P3QCB5-F1
#
_cell.length_a   1.000
_cell.length_b   1.000
_cell.length_c   1.000
_cell.angle_alpha   90.00
_cell.angle_beta   90.00
_cell.angle_gamma   90.00
#
_symmetry.space_group_name_H-M   'P 1'
#
loop_
_entity.id
_entity.type
_entity.pdbx_description
1 polymer ?
#
loop_
_entity_poly.entity_id
_entity_poly.type
_entity_poly.pdbx_seq_one_letter_code
_entity_poly.pdbx_strand_id
1 'polypeptide(L)'
;MARLGDFAGLAIWVLGFLKLFVFDFDVYLANKLGSPWSYLVQFRFLVILLVVAIILLAHKKALFVVAYAAAFPLIVLLWKLPRFLIWLKSWNVILALTTVVTSLSSHFRRRFFIRAVEFTVVVVAIVTTTGPIAAGCAVLLSIALIYHYAQTIAAGIRASKFVGYQQKIVRTMTGRTRFESLQIDPELRSDEVERFNYEQLQKFSNSVSMGLLTVKVMSFYASLLQQYRRSHALIFLNVLSYLWLLFQSIALFTLINRCVFVAAPEQYAVTGSPSIIRFLFYSTTSLYGNTVSQITAAGDIALAIATIAAVYGPIFILSLGAQIVMTFRQSKDDAAFGSLITLVRSRERRLTNRLKVEYEMTPQEAYRRLRDLGVGAELFLAYLASKIPDDIDPGEEDADQP
;
A
#
# COMPACT_ATOMS: atom_id res chain seq x y z
N MET A 1 4.96 -6.21 25.06
CA MET A 1 5.24 -6.67 23.68
C MET A 1 6.37 -5.89 23.03
N ALA A 2 6.43 -4.55 23.11
CA ALA A 2 7.53 -3.75 22.54
C ALA A 2 8.92 -4.25 23.01
N ARG A 3 9.15 -4.35 24.32
CA ARG A 3 10.42 -4.87 24.88
C ARG A 3 10.83 -6.26 24.41
N LEU A 4 9.86 -7.16 24.16
CA LEU A 4 10.13 -8.50 23.63
C LEU A 4 10.55 -8.43 22.15
N GLY A 5 9.92 -7.53 21.39
CA GLY A 5 10.29 -7.27 19.99
C GLY A 5 11.66 -6.62 19.86
N ASP A 6 12.01 -5.70 20.76
CA ASP A 6 13.32 -5.05 20.78
C ASP A 6 14.43 -6.07 21.07
N PHE A 7 14.22 -6.94 22.07
CA PHE A 7 15.16 -8.02 22.38
C PHE A 7 15.29 -9.04 21.23
N ALA A 8 14.17 -9.47 20.65
CA ALA A 8 14.18 -10.40 19.52
C ALA A 8 14.86 -9.78 18.29
N GLY A 9 14.60 -8.50 18.01
CA GLY A 9 15.24 -7.76 16.93
C GLY A 9 16.75 -7.67 17.15
N LEU A 10 17.19 -7.25 18.34
CA LEU A 10 18.61 -7.16 18.69
C LEU A 10 19.29 -8.53 18.58
N ALA A 11 18.66 -9.59 19.11
CA ALA A 11 19.19 -10.95 19.00
C ALA A 11 19.35 -11.41 17.54
N ILE A 12 18.34 -11.17 16.70
CA ILE A 12 18.40 -11.51 15.26
C ILE A 12 19.54 -10.75 14.57
N TRP A 13 19.71 -9.46 14.85
CA TRP A 13 20.76 -8.65 14.23
C TRP A 13 22.16 -8.99 14.75
N VAL A 14 22.31 -9.26 16.04
CA VAL A 14 23.58 -9.73 16.63
C VAL A 14 23.97 -11.09 16.05
N LEU A 15 23.02 -12.03 15.94
CA LEU A 15 23.25 -13.32 15.29
C LEU A 15 23.59 -13.14 13.81
N GLY A 16 22.91 -12.24 13.11
CA GLY A 16 23.21 -11.86 11.74
C GLY A 16 24.64 -11.32 11.60
N PHE A 17 25.06 -10.43 12.50
CA PHE A 17 26.40 -9.85 12.52
C PHE A 17 27.48 -10.88 12.84
N LEU A 18 27.30 -11.68 13.89
CA LEU A 18 28.20 -12.78 14.26
C LEU A 18 28.40 -13.75 13.10
N LYS A 19 27.33 -14.09 12.39
CA LYS A 19 27.40 -14.95 11.23
C LYS A 19 28.15 -14.32 10.06
N LEU A 20 27.93 -13.02 9.81
CA LEU A 20 28.52 -12.33 8.66
C LEU A 20 30.00 -12.00 8.86
N PHE A 21 30.45 -11.78 10.10
CA PHE A 21 31.80 -11.30 10.41
C PHE A 21 32.68 -12.24 11.23
N VAL A 22 32.11 -13.19 11.99
CA VAL A 22 32.88 -13.98 12.97
C VAL A 22 32.93 -15.46 12.58
N PHE A 23 31.78 -16.11 12.39
CA PHE A 23 31.76 -17.57 12.22
C PHE A 23 30.49 -18.07 11.52
N ASP A 24 30.67 -18.88 10.45
CA ASP A 24 29.60 -19.59 9.75
C ASP A 24 29.14 -20.82 10.54
N PHE A 25 28.45 -20.58 11.67
CA PHE A 25 27.96 -21.63 12.57
C PHE A 25 27.08 -22.67 11.86
N ASP A 26 26.28 -22.26 10.89
CA ASP A 26 25.38 -23.15 10.18
C ASP A 26 26.10 -24.09 9.20
N VAL A 27 27.14 -23.61 8.51
CA VAL A 27 28.00 -24.47 7.68
C VAL A 27 28.75 -25.48 8.55
N TYR A 28 29.28 -25.04 9.69
CA TYR A 28 29.94 -25.92 10.65
C TYR A 28 29.00 -27.04 11.14
N LEU A 29 27.78 -26.68 11.56
CA LEU A 29 26.79 -27.63 12.04
C LEU A 29 26.33 -28.60 10.93
N ALA A 30 26.10 -28.11 9.72
CA ALA A 30 25.73 -28.96 8.59
C ALA A 30 26.84 -29.95 8.21
N ASN A 31 28.10 -29.52 8.25
CA ASN A 31 29.24 -30.40 8.01
C ASN A 31 29.33 -31.51 9.07
N LYS A 32 28.91 -31.24 10.32
CA LYS A 32 28.85 -32.25 11.39
C LYS A 32 27.64 -33.19 11.28
N LEU A 33 26.49 -32.71 10.80
CA LEU A 33 25.27 -33.51 10.66
C LEU A 33 25.19 -34.34 9.38
N GLY A 34 26.05 -34.06 8.39
CA GLY A 34 26.20 -34.85 7.17
C GLY A 34 25.54 -34.27 5.92
N SER A 35 25.62 -35.03 4.81
CA SER A 35 25.35 -34.57 3.44
C SER A 35 23.97 -33.96 3.14
N PRO A 36 22.83 -34.38 3.72
CA PRO A 36 21.55 -33.74 3.35
C PRO A 36 21.44 -32.31 3.91
N TRP A 37 22.16 -32.01 4.99
CA TRP A 37 22.10 -30.71 5.66
C TRP A 37 22.92 -29.63 4.94
N SER A 38 23.96 -30.02 4.19
CA SER A 38 24.79 -29.06 3.44
C SER A 38 23.98 -28.37 2.34
N TYR A 39 23.11 -29.09 1.63
CA TYR A 39 22.20 -28.52 0.63
C TYR A 39 21.19 -27.56 1.28
N LEU A 40 20.66 -27.90 2.44
CA LEU A 40 19.70 -27.07 3.16
C LEU A 40 20.34 -25.74 3.61
N VAL A 41 21.61 -25.77 4.00
CA VAL A 41 22.38 -24.55 4.34
C VAL A 41 22.61 -23.66 3.12
N GLN A 42 22.82 -24.21 1.92
CA GLN A 42 22.91 -23.39 0.70
C GLN A 42 21.62 -22.59 0.44
N PHE A 43 20.47 -23.17 0.77
CA PHE A 43 19.15 -22.53 0.64
C PHE A 43 18.62 -21.92 1.95
N ARG A 44 19.47 -21.68 2.95
CA ARG A 44 19.11 -21.20 4.29
C ARG A 44 18.15 -20.01 4.28
N PHE A 45 18.36 -19.04 3.39
CA PHE A 45 17.49 -17.86 3.29
C PHE A 45 16.08 -18.20 2.82
N LEU A 46 15.93 -19.16 1.90
CA LEU A 46 14.60 -19.62 1.44
C LEU A 46 13.87 -20.36 2.55
N VAL A 47 14.58 -21.22 3.29
CA VAL A 47 14.00 -21.95 4.42
C VAL A 47 13.56 -20.99 5.51
N ILE A 48 14.40 -20.03 5.89
CA ILE A 48 14.03 -18.98 6.86
C ILE A 48 12.83 -18.17 6.35
N LEU A 49 12.83 -17.78 5.07
CA LEU A 49 11.73 -17.02 4.46
C LEU A 49 10.41 -17.78 4.54
N LEU A 50 10.42 -19.09 4.24
CA LEU A 50 9.24 -19.95 4.32
C LEU A 50 8.78 -20.17 5.76
N VAL A 51 9.70 -20.42 6.69
CA VAL A 51 9.38 -20.56 8.13
C VAL A 51 8.73 -19.29 8.65
N VAL A 52 9.32 -18.13 8.35
CA VAL A 52 8.75 -16.82 8.69
C VAL A 52 7.37 -16.65 8.06
N ALA A 53 7.21 -17.02 6.79
CA ALA A 53 5.92 -16.93 6.10
C ALA A 53 4.85 -17.82 6.74
N ILE A 54 5.20 -19.04 7.17
CA ILE A 54 4.29 -19.97 7.86
C ILE A 54 3.92 -19.43 9.24
N ILE A 55 4.89 -18.95 10.03
CA ILE A 55 4.64 -18.34 11.34
C ILE A 55 3.71 -17.13 11.21
N LEU A 56 3.95 -16.27 10.20
CA LEU A 56 3.11 -15.11 9.90
C LEU A 56 1.69 -15.51 9.50
N LEU A 57 1.54 -16.61 8.76
CA LEU A 57 0.23 -17.13 8.38
C LEU A 57 -0.54 -17.66 9.60
N ALA A 58 0.13 -18.42 10.46
CA ALA A 58 -0.44 -19.06 11.65
C ALA A 58 -0.78 -18.06 12.78
N HIS A 59 0.10 -17.10 13.07
CA HIS A 59 -0.04 -16.22 14.23
C HIS A 59 -0.30 -14.75 13.84
N LYS A 60 -1.56 -14.31 13.99
CA LYS A 60 -1.98 -12.91 13.74
C LYS A 60 -1.12 -11.88 14.49
N LYS A 61 -0.72 -12.17 15.74
CA LYS A 61 0.07 -11.27 16.60
C LYS A 61 1.57 -11.27 16.25
N ALA A 62 2.09 -12.35 15.66
CA ALA A 62 3.51 -12.43 15.28
C ALA A 62 3.85 -11.46 14.14
N LEU A 63 2.86 -11.02 13.36
CA LEU A 63 3.03 -10.04 12.29
C LEU A 63 3.75 -8.78 12.75
N PHE A 64 3.34 -8.19 13.87
CA PHE A 64 3.95 -6.94 14.34
C PHE A 64 5.39 -7.13 14.78
N VAL A 65 5.71 -8.24 15.46
CA VAL A 65 7.07 -8.52 15.96
C VAL A 65 8.01 -8.83 14.80
N VAL A 66 7.61 -9.71 13.89
CA VAL A 66 8.42 -10.08 12.72
C VAL A 66 8.58 -8.91 11.76
N ALA A 67 7.49 -8.17 11.46
CA ALA A 67 7.58 -6.99 10.61
C ALA A 67 8.46 -5.92 11.24
N TYR A 68 8.39 -5.72 12.56
CA TYR A 68 9.27 -4.78 13.26
C TYR A 68 10.74 -5.20 13.17
N ALA A 69 11.06 -6.46 13.46
CA ALA A 69 12.44 -6.96 13.42
C ALA A 69 13.04 -6.94 12.00
N ALA A 70 12.29 -7.43 11.01
CA ALA A 70 12.74 -7.51 9.61
C ALA A 70 12.80 -6.12 8.96
N ALA A 71 11.82 -5.26 9.25
CA ALA A 71 11.80 -3.91 8.73
C ALA A 71 12.64 -2.94 9.55
N PHE A 72 13.32 -3.34 10.64
CA PHE A 72 14.05 -2.40 11.50
C PHE A 72 15.01 -1.47 10.72
N PRO A 73 15.86 -1.94 9.79
CA PRO A 73 16.70 -1.04 8.99
C PRO A 73 15.87 -0.15 8.08
N LEU A 74 14.79 -0.69 7.51
CA LEU A 74 13.86 0.06 6.69
C LEU A 74 13.09 1.09 7.51
N ILE A 75 12.73 0.83 8.76
CA ILE A 75 12.06 1.76 9.66
C ILE A 75 13.01 2.90 10.00
N VAL A 76 14.28 2.60 10.28
CA VAL A 76 15.33 3.62 10.50
C VAL A 76 15.54 4.47 9.25
N LEU A 77 15.57 3.86 8.06
CA LEU A 77 15.73 4.56 6.79
C LEU A 77 14.46 5.36 6.41
N LEU A 78 13.30 4.75 6.59
CA LEU A 78 11.97 5.34 6.37
C LEU A 78 11.61 6.39 7.40
N TRP A 79 12.30 6.49 8.55
CA TRP A 79 12.15 7.63 9.46
C TRP A 79 12.48 8.96 8.77
N LYS A 80 13.34 8.93 7.74
CA LYS A 80 13.59 10.11 6.89
C LYS A 80 12.55 10.29 5.78
N LEU A 81 11.74 9.28 5.46
CA LEU A 81 10.73 9.36 4.41
C LEU A 81 9.62 10.39 4.71
N PRO A 82 9.06 10.53 5.93
CA PRO A 82 8.12 11.60 6.25
C PRO A 82 8.69 12.99 5.95
N ARG A 83 9.96 13.22 6.29
CA ARG A 83 10.63 14.49 5.97
C ARG A 83 10.75 14.70 4.45
N PHE A 84 11.09 13.65 3.71
CA PHE A 84 11.14 13.69 2.25
C PHE A 84 9.75 13.93 1.63
N LEU A 85 8.70 13.31 2.14
CA LEU A 85 7.33 13.50 1.66
C LEU A 85 6.81 14.91 1.94
N ILE A 86 7.12 15.48 3.10
CA ILE A 86 6.80 16.87 3.41
C ILE A 86 7.58 17.82 2.49
N TRP A 87 8.83 17.46 2.14
CA TRP A 87 9.64 18.22 1.19
C TRP A 87 9.07 18.23 -0.23
N LEU A 88 8.41 17.15 -0.67
CA LEU A 88 7.74 17.09 -1.97
C LEU A 88 6.52 18.03 -2.08
N LYS A 89 6.04 18.63 -0.97
CA LYS A 89 4.94 19.61 -0.89
C LYS A 89 3.61 19.19 -1.58
N SER A 90 3.47 17.93 -2.00
CA SER A 90 2.32 17.42 -2.73
C SER A 90 1.52 16.44 -1.86
N TRP A 91 0.39 16.91 -1.34
CA TRP A 91 -0.54 16.08 -0.56
C TRP A 91 -1.09 14.90 -1.37
N ASN A 92 -1.23 15.05 -2.70
CA ASN A 92 -1.66 13.98 -3.59
C ASN A 92 -0.71 12.79 -3.56
N VAL A 93 0.61 13.03 -3.50
CA VAL A 93 1.61 11.96 -3.40
C VAL A 93 1.52 11.25 -2.05
N ILE A 94 1.29 12.00 -0.97
CA ILE A 94 1.12 11.43 0.38
C ILE A 94 -0.11 10.52 0.43
N LEU A 95 -1.23 10.98 -0.13
CA LEU A 95 -2.46 10.19 -0.20
C LEU A 95 -2.29 8.96 -1.11
N ALA A 96 -1.63 9.11 -2.26
CA ALA A 96 -1.27 8.00 -3.14
C ALA A 96 -0.43 6.94 -2.44
N LEU A 97 0.62 7.36 -1.72
CA LEU A 97 1.48 6.45 -0.96
C LEU A 97 0.70 5.78 0.17
N THR A 98 -0.15 6.52 0.87
CA THR A 98 -1.00 5.97 1.93
C THR A 98 -1.94 4.91 1.36
N THR A 99 -2.50 5.13 0.16
CA THR A 99 -3.30 4.13 -0.57
C THR A 99 -2.49 2.85 -0.84
N VAL A 100 -1.25 2.98 -1.34
CA VAL A 100 -0.36 1.84 -1.59
C VAL A 100 -0.05 1.07 -0.30
N VAL A 101 0.34 1.77 0.76
CA VAL A 101 0.67 1.18 2.07
C VAL A 101 -0.54 0.45 2.68
N THR A 102 -1.71 1.07 2.60
CA THR A 102 -2.96 0.49 3.11
C THR A 102 -3.36 -0.76 2.32
N SER A 103 -3.23 -0.71 0.99
CA SER A 103 -3.48 -1.85 0.10
C SER A 103 -2.54 -3.01 0.41
N LEU A 104 -1.25 -2.73 0.58
CA LEU A 104 -0.23 -3.72 0.91
C LEU A 104 -0.50 -4.38 2.27
N SER A 105 -0.85 -3.58 3.28
CA SER A 105 -1.08 -4.03 4.65
C SER A 105 -2.31 -4.93 4.79
N SER A 106 -3.38 -4.65 4.04
CA SER A 106 -4.69 -5.32 4.21
C SER A 106 -4.67 -6.86 4.02
N HIS A 107 -3.76 -7.38 3.19
CA HIS A 107 -3.60 -8.82 2.96
C HIS A 107 -2.13 -9.26 3.03
N PHE A 108 -1.31 -8.52 3.78
CA PHE A 108 0.13 -8.71 3.82
C PHE A 108 0.50 -10.18 4.09
N ARG A 109 -0.10 -10.82 5.10
CA ARG A 109 0.24 -12.21 5.50
C ARG A 109 0.11 -13.22 4.37
N ARG A 110 -1.05 -13.24 3.70
CA ARG A 110 -1.30 -14.16 2.58
C ARG A 110 -0.42 -13.84 1.38
N ARG A 111 -0.27 -12.55 1.05
CA ARG A 111 0.59 -12.12 -0.07
C ARG A 111 2.05 -12.46 0.18
N PHE A 112 2.53 -12.23 1.40
CA PHE A 112 3.89 -12.56 1.81
C PHE A 112 4.14 -14.07 1.70
N PHE A 113 3.22 -14.90 2.19
CA PHE A 113 3.32 -16.35 2.04
C PHE A 113 3.38 -16.80 0.57
N ILE A 114 2.46 -16.32 -0.26
CA ILE A 114 2.45 -16.66 -1.69
C ILE A 114 3.75 -16.21 -2.36
N ARG A 115 4.24 -14.99 -2.07
CA ARG A 115 5.50 -14.48 -2.62
C ARG A 115 6.72 -15.25 -2.10
N ALA A 116 6.72 -15.72 -0.86
CA ALA A 116 7.79 -16.54 -0.30
C ALA A 116 7.86 -17.92 -0.99
N VAL A 117 6.71 -18.55 -1.22
CA VAL A 117 6.60 -19.80 -1.97
C VAL A 117 7.05 -19.58 -3.42
N GLU A 118 6.51 -18.56 -4.09
CA GLU A 118 6.88 -18.21 -5.46
C GLU A 118 8.39 -17.95 -5.59
N PHE A 119 8.98 -17.17 -4.69
CA PHE A 119 10.42 -16.90 -4.71
C PHE A 119 11.25 -18.17 -4.53
N THR A 120 10.79 -19.08 -3.66
CA THR A 120 11.43 -20.40 -3.50
C THR A 120 11.36 -21.19 -4.80
N VAL A 121 10.17 -21.26 -5.44
CA VAL A 121 9.99 -21.96 -6.72
C VAL A 121 10.86 -21.32 -7.81
N VAL A 122 10.99 -20.00 -7.86
CA VAL A 122 11.85 -19.29 -8.81
C VAL A 122 13.32 -19.68 -8.62
N VAL A 123 13.83 -19.72 -7.38
CA VAL A 123 15.23 -20.11 -7.15
C VAL A 123 15.45 -21.59 -7.50
N VAL A 124 14.53 -22.48 -7.12
CA VAL A 124 14.60 -23.90 -7.49
C VAL A 124 14.53 -24.05 -9.01
N ALA A 125 13.66 -23.31 -9.69
CA ALA A 125 13.52 -23.29 -11.14
C ALA A 125 14.79 -22.83 -11.87
N ILE A 126 15.60 -21.97 -11.25
CA ILE A 126 16.88 -21.50 -11.81
C ILE A 126 17.99 -22.54 -11.59
N VAL A 127 18.06 -23.15 -10.41
CA VAL A 127 19.17 -24.04 -10.02
C VAL A 127 18.95 -25.49 -10.47
N THR A 128 17.70 -25.92 -10.62
CA THR A 128 17.38 -27.31 -10.94
C THR A 128 17.93 -27.74 -12.31
N THR A 129 18.44 -28.97 -12.33
CA THR A 129 18.90 -29.71 -13.51
C THR A 129 18.12 -31.00 -13.73
N THR A 130 17.26 -31.39 -12.78
CA THR A 130 16.48 -32.63 -12.84
C THR A 130 15.12 -32.38 -13.47
N GLY A 131 14.75 -33.18 -14.46
CA GLY A 131 13.51 -33.01 -15.22
C GLY A 131 12.23 -32.98 -14.39
N PRO A 132 11.99 -33.91 -13.44
CA PRO A 132 10.76 -33.92 -12.65
C PRO A 132 10.57 -32.67 -11.78
N ILE A 133 11.64 -32.18 -11.15
CA ILE A 133 11.59 -30.95 -10.34
C ILE A 133 11.33 -29.74 -11.23
N ALA A 134 11.97 -29.69 -12.41
CA ALA A 134 11.74 -28.63 -13.38
C ALA A 134 10.28 -28.61 -13.86
N ALA A 135 9.70 -29.77 -14.21
CA ALA A 135 8.29 -29.87 -14.59
C ALA A 135 7.35 -29.37 -13.46
N GLY A 136 7.61 -29.79 -12.21
CA GLY A 136 6.87 -29.28 -11.05
C GLY A 136 6.97 -27.77 -10.88
N CYS A 137 8.16 -27.18 -11.09
CA CYS A 137 8.35 -25.73 -11.08
C CYS A 137 7.58 -25.04 -12.21
N ALA A 138 7.60 -25.58 -13.44
CA ALA A 138 6.87 -25.02 -14.57
C ALA A 138 5.35 -24.93 -14.29
N VAL A 139 4.79 -25.97 -13.68
CA VAL A 139 3.37 -26.00 -13.26
C VAL A 139 3.09 -24.95 -12.18
N LEU A 140 3.90 -24.91 -11.12
CA LEU A 140 3.71 -23.95 -10.02
C LEU A 140 3.87 -22.50 -10.47
N LEU A 141 4.84 -22.21 -11.35
CA LEU A 141 5.03 -20.87 -11.93
C LEU A 141 3.88 -20.49 -12.86
N SER A 142 3.34 -21.44 -13.63
CA SER A 142 2.13 -21.22 -14.45
C SER A 142 0.92 -20.86 -13.58
N ILE A 143 0.72 -21.58 -12.46
CA ILE A 143 -0.33 -21.26 -11.48
C ILE A 143 -0.11 -19.86 -10.88
N ALA A 144 1.13 -19.53 -10.51
CA ALA A 144 1.47 -18.21 -9.97
C ALA A 144 1.18 -17.09 -10.99
N LEU A 145 1.49 -17.32 -12.26
CA LEU A 145 1.20 -16.38 -13.34
C LEU A 145 -0.30 -16.13 -13.50
N ILE A 146 -1.12 -17.20 -13.57
CA ILE A 146 -2.58 -17.11 -13.60
C ILE A 146 -3.12 -16.37 -12.37
N TYR A 147 -2.57 -16.67 -11.19
CA TYR A 147 -2.94 -15.99 -9.95
C TYR A 147 -2.67 -14.48 -10.01
N HIS A 148 -1.51 -14.04 -10.51
CA HIS A 148 -1.19 -12.61 -10.62
C HIS A 148 -2.11 -11.89 -11.58
N TYR A 149 -2.54 -12.54 -12.67
CA TYR A 149 -3.55 -11.98 -13.57
C TYR A 149 -4.91 -11.84 -12.90
N ALA A 150 -5.42 -12.93 -12.34
CA ALA A 150 -6.70 -12.94 -11.67
C ALA A 150 -6.73 -11.88 -10.56
N GLN A 151 -5.63 -11.74 -9.81
CA GLN A 151 -5.50 -10.73 -8.78
C GLN A 151 -5.48 -9.31 -9.35
N THR A 152 -4.75 -9.06 -10.45
CA THR A 152 -4.64 -7.71 -11.04
C THR A 152 -5.97 -7.27 -11.67
N ILE A 153 -6.64 -8.16 -12.39
CA ILE A 153 -7.98 -7.91 -12.96
C ILE A 153 -8.99 -7.68 -11.83
N ALA A 154 -9.02 -8.55 -10.81
CA ALA A 154 -9.91 -8.39 -9.67
C ALA A 154 -9.63 -7.11 -8.87
N ALA A 155 -8.37 -6.66 -8.80
CA ALA A 155 -8.00 -5.39 -8.19
C ALA A 155 -8.45 -4.20 -9.03
N GLY A 156 -8.40 -4.29 -10.36
CA GLY A 156 -8.91 -3.25 -11.26
C GLY A 156 -10.43 -3.09 -11.22
N ILE A 157 -11.17 -4.13 -10.88
CA ILE A 157 -12.65 -4.11 -10.80
C ILE A 157 -13.17 -3.62 -9.44
N ARG A 158 -12.46 -3.93 -8.34
CA ARG A 158 -12.92 -3.66 -6.97
C ARG A 158 -12.62 -2.22 -6.56
N ALA A 159 -13.59 -1.56 -5.92
CA ALA A 159 -13.37 -0.27 -5.29
C ALA A 159 -12.21 -0.32 -4.28
N SER A 160 -11.42 0.75 -4.23
CA SER A 160 -10.24 0.80 -3.38
C SER A 160 -10.63 0.68 -1.90
N LYS A 161 -10.02 -0.30 -1.19
CA LYS A 161 -10.19 -0.44 0.27
C LYS A 161 -9.77 0.81 1.03
N PHE A 162 -8.89 1.63 0.44
CA PHE A 162 -8.46 2.90 1.01
C PHE A 162 -9.66 3.80 1.35
N VAL A 163 -10.65 3.91 0.47
CA VAL A 163 -11.85 4.73 0.73
C VAL A 163 -12.60 4.22 1.96
N GLY A 164 -12.74 2.90 2.11
CA GLY A 164 -13.36 2.30 3.29
C GLY A 164 -12.58 2.58 4.60
N TYR A 165 -11.24 2.60 4.54
CA TYR A 165 -10.41 3.00 5.69
C TYR A 165 -10.56 4.48 6.01
N GLN A 166 -10.56 5.36 5.00
CA GLN A 166 -10.77 6.80 5.20
C GLN A 166 -12.16 7.09 5.77
N GLN A 167 -13.21 6.43 5.26
CA GLN A 167 -14.56 6.49 5.84
C GLN A 167 -14.56 6.07 7.30
N LYS A 168 -13.84 5.01 7.66
CA LYS A 168 -13.72 4.57 9.07
C LYS A 168 -13.00 5.60 9.93
N ILE A 169 -11.92 6.19 9.44
CA ILE A 169 -11.16 7.24 10.14
C ILE A 169 -12.07 8.44 10.38
N VAL A 170 -12.74 8.94 9.33
CA VAL A 170 -13.70 10.04 9.43
C VAL A 170 -14.81 9.71 10.43
N ARG A 171 -15.46 8.55 10.33
CA ARG A 171 -16.50 8.13 11.30
C ARG A 171 -16.01 8.04 12.74
N THR A 172 -14.75 7.61 12.94
CA THR A 172 -14.15 7.50 14.28
C THR A 172 -13.81 8.88 14.84
N MET A 173 -13.24 9.76 14.02
CA MET A 173 -12.95 11.14 14.41
C MET A 173 -14.23 11.97 14.65
N THR A 174 -15.28 11.67 13.88
CA THR A 174 -16.61 12.30 13.96
C THR A 174 -17.60 11.45 14.78
N GLY A 175 -17.10 10.61 15.69
CA GLY A 175 -17.94 9.82 16.58
C GLY A 175 -18.74 10.71 17.54
N ARG A 176 -19.96 10.28 17.90
CA ARG A 176 -20.91 11.02 18.74
C ARG A 176 -20.29 11.51 20.06
N THR A 177 -19.48 10.67 20.71
CA THR A 177 -18.80 10.95 21.97
C THR A 177 -17.81 12.11 21.91
N ARG A 178 -17.14 12.35 20.77
CA ARG A 178 -16.23 13.50 20.62
C ARG A 178 -16.96 14.80 20.32
N PHE A 179 -18.19 14.71 19.81
CA PHE A 179 -19.03 15.88 19.58
C PHE A 179 -19.78 16.32 20.82
N GLU A 180 -20.06 15.40 21.75
CA GLU A 180 -20.64 15.71 23.06
C GLU A 180 -19.65 16.50 23.92
N SER A 181 -18.35 16.21 23.84
CA SER A 181 -17.31 16.99 24.53
C SER A 181 -17.09 18.41 24.01
N LEU A 182 -17.79 18.82 22.94
CA LEU A 182 -17.74 20.20 22.41
C LEU A 182 -18.88 21.08 22.92
N GLN A 183 -19.81 20.51 23.71
CA GLN A 183 -20.86 21.28 24.37
C GLN A 183 -20.26 22.12 25.50
N ILE A 184 -20.79 23.32 25.68
CA ILE A 184 -20.47 24.14 26.85
C ILE A 184 -20.93 23.37 28.08
N ASP A 185 -20.01 23.15 29.01
CA ASP A 185 -20.28 22.49 30.29
C ASP A 185 -21.49 23.19 30.97
N PRO A 186 -22.53 22.47 31.42
CA PRO A 186 -23.69 23.11 32.04
C PRO A 186 -23.34 24.08 33.18
N GLU A 187 -22.23 23.86 33.88
CA GLU A 187 -21.69 24.80 34.88
C GLU A 187 -21.35 26.19 34.30
N LEU A 188 -20.96 26.26 33.03
CA LEU A 188 -20.64 27.51 32.33
C LEU A 188 -21.90 28.20 31.78
N ARG A 189 -23.06 27.55 31.82
CA ARG A 189 -24.35 28.09 31.35
C ARG A 189 -25.25 28.60 32.47
N SER A 190 -24.89 28.39 33.74
CA SER A 190 -25.74 28.82 34.84
C SER A 190 -25.84 30.34 34.88
N ASP A 191 -27.06 30.86 35.07
CA ASP A 191 -27.32 32.30 35.22
C ASP A 191 -26.53 32.94 36.38
N GLU A 192 -26.00 32.12 37.29
CA GLU A 192 -25.14 32.54 38.41
C GLU A 192 -23.73 32.97 37.98
N VAL A 193 -23.28 32.65 36.76
CA VAL A 193 -21.93 32.98 36.28
C VAL A 193 -21.96 34.27 35.47
N GLU A 194 -21.81 35.41 36.15
CA GLU A 194 -21.66 36.72 35.49
C GLU A 194 -20.29 36.91 34.82
N ARG A 195 -19.25 36.27 35.37
CA ARG A 195 -17.87 36.32 34.83
C ARG A 195 -17.19 34.97 34.96
N PHE A 196 -16.61 34.50 33.86
CA PHE A 196 -15.78 33.29 33.90
C PHE A 196 -14.54 33.52 34.76
N ASN A 197 -14.30 32.61 35.70
CA ASN A 197 -13.00 32.52 36.34
C ASN A 197 -11.95 32.00 35.33
N TYR A 198 -10.67 32.07 35.71
CA TYR A 198 -9.59 31.69 34.81
C TYR A 198 -9.70 30.23 34.30
N GLU A 199 -10.09 29.29 35.17
CA GLU A 199 -10.23 27.88 34.80
C GLU A 199 -11.41 27.64 33.86
N GLN A 200 -12.54 28.31 34.11
CA GLN A 200 -13.74 28.30 33.28
C GLN A 200 -13.45 28.88 31.90
N LEU A 201 -12.76 30.02 31.84
CA LEU A 201 -12.34 30.65 30.59
C LEU A 201 -11.40 29.73 29.80
N GLN A 202 -10.47 29.05 30.47
CA GLN A 202 -9.56 28.12 29.81
C GLN A 202 -10.28 26.87 29.30
N LYS A 203 -11.21 26.28 30.07
CA LYS A 203 -12.07 25.18 29.61
C LYS A 203 -12.90 25.60 28.39
N PHE A 204 -13.57 26.76 28.47
CA PHE A 204 -14.35 27.31 27.37
C PHE A 204 -13.50 27.52 26.12
N SER A 205 -12.36 28.21 26.26
CA SER A 205 -11.43 28.48 25.17
C SER A 205 -10.89 27.20 24.53
N ASN A 206 -10.56 26.18 25.33
CA ASN A 206 -10.12 24.88 24.83
C ASN A 206 -11.23 24.17 24.04
N SER A 207 -12.47 24.20 24.53
CA SER A 207 -13.62 23.60 23.83
C SER A 207 -13.91 24.29 22.49
N VAL A 208 -13.93 25.63 22.46
CA VAL A 208 -14.09 26.42 21.22
C VAL A 208 -12.94 26.16 20.27
N SER A 209 -11.70 26.19 20.77
CA SER A 209 -10.48 25.94 19.98
C SER A 209 -10.50 24.55 19.35
N MET A 210 -10.85 23.52 20.13
CA MET A 210 -10.92 22.14 19.63
C MET A 210 -12.06 21.97 18.61
N GLY A 211 -13.20 22.62 18.83
CA GLY A 211 -14.31 22.63 17.88
C GLY A 211 -13.93 23.28 16.55
N LEU A 212 -13.35 24.48 16.60
CA LEU A 212 -12.88 25.22 15.42
C LEU A 212 -11.78 24.45 14.68
N LEU A 213 -10.80 23.91 15.41
CA LEU A 213 -9.75 23.04 14.87
C LEU A 213 -10.35 21.86 14.11
N THR A 214 -11.34 21.22 14.71
CA THR A 214 -12.00 20.06 14.13
C THR A 214 -12.76 20.43 12.85
N VAL A 215 -13.48 21.57 12.82
CA VAL A 215 -14.11 22.10 11.60
C VAL A 215 -13.07 22.33 10.51
N LYS A 216 -11.98 23.05 10.82
CA LYS A 216 -10.94 23.39 9.85
C LYS A 216 -10.21 22.15 9.33
N VAL A 217 -9.93 21.16 10.17
CA VAL A 217 -9.33 19.88 9.77
C VAL A 217 -10.28 19.11 8.83
N MET A 218 -11.59 19.08 9.11
CA MET A 218 -12.55 18.43 8.21
C MET A 218 -12.63 19.13 6.86
N SER A 219 -12.69 20.46 6.86
CA SER A 219 -12.72 21.28 5.65
C SER A 219 -11.47 21.04 4.79
N PHE A 220 -10.30 21.17 5.41
CA PHE A 220 -9.01 20.88 4.78
C PHE A 220 -8.94 19.46 4.22
N TYR A 221 -9.38 18.47 5.00
CA TYR A 221 -9.36 17.08 4.58
C TYR A 221 -10.34 16.79 3.43
N ALA A 222 -11.53 17.41 3.41
CA ALA A 222 -12.45 17.32 2.29
C ALA A 222 -11.83 17.91 1.00
N SER A 223 -11.16 19.06 1.11
CA SER A 223 -10.44 19.68 0.00
C SER A 223 -9.27 18.82 -0.50
N LEU A 224 -8.50 18.20 0.41
CA LEU A 224 -7.46 17.25 0.03
C LEU A 224 -8.02 16.02 -0.71
N LEU A 225 -9.13 15.47 -0.24
CA LEU A 225 -9.79 14.35 -0.91
C LEU A 225 -10.29 14.76 -2.31
N GLN A 226 -10.83 15.97 -2.44
CA GLN A 226 -11.28 16.52 -3.72
C GLN A 226 -10.12 16.72 -4.69
N GLN A 227 -8.99 17.25 -4.22
CA GLN A 227 -7.76 17.39 -5.03
C GLN A 227 -7.21 16.02 -5.45
N TYR A 228 -7.16 15.06 -4.52
CA TYR A 228 -6.71 13.71 -4.81
C TYR A 228 -7.60 13.01 -5.83
N ARG A 229 -8.92 13.16 -5.70
CA ARG A 229 -9.91 12.65 -6.66
C ARG A 229 -9.67 13.19 -8.07
N ARG A 230 -9.38 14.49 -8.20
CA ARG A 230 -9.05 15.13 -9.48
C ARG A 230 -7.64 14.82 -9.98
N SER A 231 -6.78 14.21 -9.16
CA SER A 231 -5.37 13.99 -9.51
C SER A 231 -5.15 12.77 -10.39
N HIS A 232 -4.18 12.84 -11.30
CA HIS A 232 -3.74 11.70 -12.11
C HIS A 232 -2.94 10.64 -11.32
N ALA A 233 -2.81 10.80 -9.98
CA ALA A 233 -2.02 9.88 -9.16
C ALA A 233 -2.58 8.45 -9.19
N LEU A 234 -3.91 8.30 -9.24
CA LEU A 234 -4.55 6.98 -9.36
C LEU A 234 -4.25 6.31 -10.70
N ILE A 235 -4.29 7.08 -11.79
CA ILE A 235 -3.94 6.60 -13.14
C ILE A 235 -2.49 6.13 -13.15
N PHE A 236 -1.57 6.95 -12.61
CA PHE A 236 -0.15 6.60 -12.53
C PHE A 236 0.09 5.30 -11.73
N LEU A 237 -0.55 5.15 -10.57
CA LEU A 237 -0.43 3.94 -9.75
C LEU A 237 -0.98 2.69 -10.47
N ASN A 238 -2.08 2.84 -11.22
CA ASN A 238 -2.61 1.76 -12.03
C ASN A 238 -1.63 1.37 -13.14
N VAL A 239 -1.16 2.34 -13.94
CA VAL A 239 -0.15 2.10 -15.01
C VAL A 239 1.09 1.40 -14.45
N LEU A 240 1.62 1.87 -13.32
CA LEU A 240 2.76 1.25 -12.66
C LEU A 240 2.48 -0.21 -12.26
N SER A 241 1.26 -0.51 -11.78
CA SER A 241 0.85 -1.87 -11.42
C SER A 241 0.79 -2.81 -12.63
N TYR A 242 0.32 -2.32 -13.79
CA TYR A 242 0.33 -3.09 -15.03
C TYR A 242 1.75 -3.28 -15.56
N LEU A 243 2.59 -2.24 -15.58
CA LEU A 243 3.99 -2.37 -15.97
C LEU A 243 4.73 -3.41 -15.12
N TRP A 244 4.46 -3.42 -13.81
CA TRP A 244 4.98 -4.44 -12.92
C TRP A 244 4.48 -5.85 -13.27
N LEU A 245 3.17 -6.00 -13.56
CA LEU A 245 2.62 -7.28 -14.02
C LEU A 245 3.28 -7.76 -15.32
N LEU A 246 3.53 -6.87 -16.29
CA LEU A 246 4.22 -7.20 -17.54
C LEU A 246 5.63 -7.74 -17.27
N PHE A 247 6.40 -7.04 -16.44
CA PHE A 247 7.75 -7.48 -16.04
C PHE A 247 7.71 -8.85 -15.36
N GLN A 248 6.77 -9.06 -14.43
CA GLN A 248 6.58 -10.36 -13.78
C GLN A 248 6.19 -11.45 -14.78
N SER A 249 5.35 -11.13 -15.77
CA SER A 249 4.92 -12.07 -16.80
C SER A 249 6.09 -12.54 -17.64
N ILE A 250 6.92 -11.61 -18.12
CA ILE A 250 8.14 -11.91 -18.89
C ILE A 250 9.07 -12.82 -18.08
N ALA A 251 9.33 -12.47 -16.82
CA ALA A 251 10.19 -13.26 -15.94
C ALA A 251 9.63 -14.68 -15.69
N LEU A 252 8.33 -14.80 -15.42
CA LEU A 252 7.68 -16.10 -15.19
C LEU A 252 7.66 -16.96 -16.45
N PHE A 253 7.28 -16.42 -17.61
CA PHE A 253 7.34 -17.15 -18.88
C PHE A 253 8.76 -17.61 -19.20
N THR A 254 9.77 -16.79 -18.93
CA THR A 254 11.18 -17.16 -19.10
C THR A 254 11.53 -18.42 -18.30
N LEU A 255 11.14 -18.44 -17.03
CA LEU A 255 11.43 -19.55 -16.14
C LEU A 255 10.58 -20.78 -16.45
N ILE A 256 9.31 -20.61 -16.85
CA ILE A 256 8.45 -21.69 -17.30
C ILE A 256 9.06 -22.37 -18.53
N ASN A 257 9.41 -21.61 -19.56
CA ASN A 257 10.01 -22.16 -20.78
C ASN A 257 11.35 -22.86 -20.49
N ARG A 258 12.21 -22.28 -19.65
CA ARG A 258 13.44 -22.94 -19.19
C ARG A 258 13.14 -24.26 -18.48
N CYS A 259 12.18 -24.28 -17.57
CA CYS A 259 11.82 -25.47 -16.81
C CYS A 259 11.26 -26.57 -17.71
N VAL A 260 10.44 -26.22 -18.70
CA VAL A 260 9.96 -27.18 -19.71
C VAL A 260 11.13 -27.72 -20.53
N PHE A 261 12.07 -26.88 -20.95
CA PHE A 261 13.28 -27.34 -21.64
C PHE A 261 14.13 -28.30 -20.80
N VAL A 262 14.30 -28.03 -19.50
CA VAL A 262 15.05 -28.95 -18.61
C VAL A 262 14.28 -30.26 -18.38
N ALA A 263 12.95 -30.22 -18.38
CA ALA A 263 12.11 -31.40 -18.20
C ALA A 263 12.01 -32.28 -19.45
N ALA A 264 11.91 -31.65 -20.62
CA ALA A 264 11.66 -32.25 -21.92
C ALA A 264 12.39 -31.44 -23.01
N PRO A 265 13.70 -31.65 -23.20
CA PRO A 265 14.52 -30.86 -24.12
C PRO A 265 14.00 -30.86 -25.57
N GLU A 266 13.36 -31.93 -26.00
CA GLU A 266 12.74 -32.09 -27.32
C GLU A 266 11.61 -31.09 -27.61
N GLN A 267 11.08 -30.43 -26.58
CA GLN A 267 10.05 -29.40 -26.76
C GLN A 267 10.61 -28.14 -27.44
N TYR A 268 11.93 -27.93 -27.45
CA TYR A 268 12.57 -26.77 -28.07
C TYR A 268 13.72 -27.19 -28.99
N ALA A 269 13.76 -26.61 -30.19
CA ALA A 269 14.95 -26.64 -31.02
C ALA A 269 15.84 -25.45 -30.66
N VAL A 270 17.02 -25.73 -30.10
CA VAL A 270 17.96 -24.71 -29.60
C VAL A 270 19.22 -24.71 -30.45
N THR A 271 19.61 -23.54 -30.97
CA THR A 271 20.89 -23.37 -31.67
C THR A 271 21.94 -22.79 -30.72
N GLY A 272 22.97 -23.59 -30.40
CA GLY A 272 24.04 -23.23 -29.45
C GLY A 272 23.70 -23.50 -27.98
N SER A 273 24.46 -22.92 -27.05
CA SER A 273 24.30 -23.20 -25.61
C SER A 273 23.04 -22.56 -25.02
N PRO A 274 22.15 -23.32 -24.36
CA PRO A 274 20.98 -22.76 -23.69
C PRO A 274 21.41 -21.84 -22.54
N SER A 275 20.80 -20.67 -22.43
CA SER A 275 21.02 -19.73 -21.32
C SER A 275 19.74 -19.00 -20.94
N ILE A 276 19.63 -18.57 -19.69
CA ILE A 276 18.46 -17.85 -19.16
C ILE A 276 18.19 -16.58 -19.99
N ILE A 277 19.23 -15.89 -20.43
CA ILE A 277 19.12 -14.67 -21.25
C ILE A 277 18.47 -14.98 -22.60
N ARG A 278 18.80 -16.10 -23.23
CA ARG A 278 18.15 -16.52 -24.49
C ARG A 278 16.68 -16.87 -24.26
N PHE A 279 16.35 -17.54 -23.16
CA PHE A 279 14.94 -17.79 -22.79
C PHE A 279 14.17 -16.51 -22.45
N LEU A 280 14.85 -15.50 -21.90
CA LEU A 280 14.28 -14.18 -21.62
C LEU A 280 13.95 -13.45 -22.92
N PHE A 281 14.90 -13.44 -23.85
CA PHE A 281 14.70 -12.87 -25.17
C PHE A 281 13.57 -13.58 -25.92
N TYR A 282 13.61 -14.92 -25.95
CA TYR A 282 12.54 -15.77 -26.51
C TYR A 282 11.17 -15.42 -25.92
N SER A 283 11.03 -15.43 -24.60
CA SER A 283 9.74 -15.16 -23.93
C SER A 283 9.24 -13.75 -24.19
N THR A 284 10.14 -12.77 -24.25
CA THR A 284 9.79 -11.38 -24.61
C THR A 284 9.28 -11.30 -26.04
N THR A 285 9.95 -11.96 -27.00
CA THR A 285 9.51 -11.97 -28.40
C THR A 285 8.22 -12.75 -28.61
N SER A 286 8.01 -13.86 -27.90
CA SER A 286 6.79 -14.67 -28.01
C SER A 286 5.55 -13.95 -27.53
N LEU A 287 5.67 -12.99 -26.60
CA LEU A 287 4.55 -12.12 -26.20
C LEU A 287 3.99 -11.32 -27.39
N TYR A 288 4.80 -11.02 -28.39
CA TYR A 288 4.40 -10.31 -29.59
C TYR A 288 4.06 -11.25 -30.76
N GLY A 289 3.99 -12.57 -30.51
CA GLY A 289 3.78 -13.57 -31.56
C GLY A 289 4.97 -13.79 -32.49
N ASN A 290 6.14 -13.26 -32.14
CA ASN A 290 7.36 -13.44 -32.94
C ASN A 290 8.14 -14.68 -32.50
N THR A 291 8.93 -15.22 -33.43
CA THR A 291 9.85 -16.34 -33.20
C THR A 291 11.30 -15.89 -33.33
N VAL A 292 12.23 -16.62 -32.71
CA VAL A 292 13.67 -16.33 -32.75
C VAL A 292 14.40 -17.61 -33.15
N SER A 293 15.36 -17.52 -34.06
CA SER A 293 16.12 -18.67 -34.57
C SER A 293 16.98 -19.40 -33.52
N GLN A 294 17.24 -18.76 -32.39
CA GLN A 294 18.07 -19.28 -31.30
C GLN A 294 17.34 -20.33 -30.46
N ILE A 295 16.05 -20.14 -30.25
CA ILE A 295 15.16 -21.03 -29.50
C ILE A 295 13.81 -21.01 -30.22
N THR A 296 13.43 -22.13 -30.82
CA THR A 296 12.12 -22.30 -31.44
C THR A 296 11.33 -23.37 -30.70
N ALA A 297 10.03 -23.13 -30.49
CA ALA A 297 9.13 -24.14 -29.97
C ALA A 297 8.90 -25.22 -31.03
N ALA A 298 9.15 -26.48 -30.68
CA ALA A 298 9.03 -27.62 -31.59
C ALA A 298 7.94 -28.60 -31.12
N GLY A 299 7.84 -28.85 -29.82
CA GLY A 299 6.84 -29.75 -29.25
C GLY A 299 5.55 -29.05 -28.82
N ASP A 300 4.49 -29.84 -28.61
CA ASP A 300 3.14 -29.35 -28.33
C ASP A 300 3.05 -28.47 -27.07
N ILE A 301 3.83 -28.79 -26.02
CA ILE A 301 3.80 -28.03 -24.77
C ILE A 301 4.44 -26.65 -24.98
N ALA A 302 5.61 -26.61 -25.64
CA ALA A 302 6.28 -25.35 -25.95
C ALA A 302 5.44 -24.48 -26.91
N LEU A 303 4.81 -25.10 -27.91
CA LEU A 303 3.91 -24.42 -28.83
C LEU A 303 2.69 -23.84 -28.08
N ALA A 304 2.06 -24.61 -27.20
CA ALA A 304 0.95 -24.13 -26.38
C ALA A 304 1.35 -22.93 -25.52
N ILE A 305 2.52 -22.97 -24.86
CA ILE A 305 3.03 -21.85 -24.06
C ILE A 305 3.29 -20.62 -24.94
N ALA A 306 3.92 -20.81 -26.11
CA ALA A 306 4.17 -19.74 -27.07
C ALA A 306 2.88 -19.11 -27.59
N THR A 307 1.87 -19.91 -27.92
CA THR A 307 0.54 -19.45 -28.34
C THR A 307 -0.15 -18.67 -27.23
N ILE A 308 -0.13 -19.18 -25.98
CA ILE A 308 -0.69 -18.48 -24.83
C ILE A 308 0.01 -17.13 -24.63
N ALA A 309 1.33 -17.09 -24.70
CA ALA A 309 2.10 -15.85 -24.59
C ALA A 309 1.74 -14.86 -25.72
N ALA A 310 1.64 -15.33 -26.96
CA ALA A 310 1.31 -14.52 -28.13
C ALA A 310 -0.12 -13.97 -28.10
N VAL A 311 -1.09 -14.72 -27.58
CA VAL A 311 -2.45 -14.23 -27.35
C VAL A 311 -2.48 -13.23 -26.20
N TYR A 312 -1.70 -13.50 -25.15
CA TYR A 312 -1.68 -12.70 -23.95
C TYR A 312 -1.11 -11.30 -24.18
N GLY A 313 -0.03 -11.12 -24.93
CA GLY A 313 0.59 -9.81 -25.13
C GLY A 313 -0.38 -8.74 -25.68
N PRO A 314 -1.09 -8.98 -26.79
CA PRO A 314 -2.11 -8.08 -27.32
C PRO A 314 -3.27 -7.84 -26.34
N ILE A 315 -3.80 -8.88 -25.71
CA ILE A 315 -4.88 -8.75 -24.71
C ILE A 315 -4.43 -7.85 -23.55
N PHE A 316 -3.19 -8.02 -23.09
CA PHE A 316 -2.62 -7.21 -22.03
C PHE A 316 -2.56 -5.73 -22.43
N ILE A 317 -2.03 -5.42 -23.61
CA ILE A 317 -1.97 -4.03 -24.12
C ILE A 317 -3.37 -3.43 -24.27
N LEU A 318 -4.32 -4.17 -24.85
CA LEU A 318 -5.71 -3.73 -24.97
C LEU A 318 -6.35 -3.49 -23.61
N SER A 319 -6.12 -4.38 -22.64
CA SER A 319 -6.65 -4.23 -21.28
C SER A 319 -6.05 -3.01 -20.57
N LEU A 320 -4.75 -2.74 -20.76
CA LEU A 320 -4.08 -1.57 -20.22
C LEU A 320 -4.66 -0.29 -20.84
N GLY A 321 -4.83 -0.26 -22.17
CA GLY A 321 -5.44 0.87 -22.87
C GLY A 321 -6.88 1.12 -22.42
N ALA A 322 -7.70 0.07 -22.37
CA ALA A 322 -9.07 0.14 -21.88
C ALA A 322 -9.13 0.60 -20.41
N GLN A 323 -8.24 0.10 -19.55
CA GLN A 323 -8.16 0.52 -18.16
C GLN A 323 -7.76 1.99 -18.03
N ILE A 324 -6.80 2.48 -18.83
CA ILE A 324 -6.43 3.90 -18.86
C ILE A 324 -7.63 4.74 -19.27
N VAL A 325 -8.27 4.40 -20.40
CA VAL A 325 -9.46 5.13 -20.90
C VAL A 325 -10.60 5.10 -19.89
N MET A 326 -10.88 3.94 -19.28
CA MET A 326 -11.89 3.81 -18.23
C MET A 326 -11.51 4.59 -16.98
N THR A 327 -10.25 4.60 -16.55
CA THR A 327 -9.82 5.39 -15.38
C THR A 327 -9.91 6.89 -15.67
N PHE A 328 -9.66 7.32 -16.92
CA PHE A 328 -9.92 8.69 -17.35
C PHE A 328 -11.42 9.02 -17.44
N ARG A 329 -12.28 8.05 -17.77
CA ARG A 329 -13.74 8.23 -17.97
C ARG A 329 -14.62 7.92 -16.74
N GLN A 330 -14.17 7.12 -15.76
CA GLN A 330 -14.97 6.60 -14.65
C GLN A 330 -14.47 7.19 -13.32
N SER A 331 -15.15 8.15 -12.70
CA SER A 331 -16.46 8.11 -12.05
C SER A 331 -16.65 7.11 -10.89
N LYS A 332 -15.95 5.95 -10.87
CA LYS A 332 -16.17 4.92 -9.83
C LYS A 332 -15.51 5.28 -8.51
N ASP A 333 -14.22 5.58 -8.55
CA ASP A 333 -13.54 6.16 -7.40
C ASP A 333 -14.11 7.55 -7.12
N ASP A 334 -14.59 8.29 -8.13
CA ASP A 334 -15.26 9.58 -7.89
C ASP A 334 -16.56 9.44 -7.10
N ALA A 335 -17.34 8.39 -7.31
CA ALA A 335 -18.54 8.13 -6.53
C ALA A 335 -18.18 7.77 -5.08
N ALA A 336 -17.16 6.93 -4.89
CA ALA A 336 -16.71 6.53 -3.57
C ALA A 336 -16.09 7.71 -2.80
N PHE A 337 -15.17 8.46 -3.41
CA PHE A 337 -14.60 9.69 -2.86
C PHE A 337 -15.65 10.79 -2.72
N GLY A 338 -16.57 10.92 -3.67
CA GLY A 338 -17.69 11.86 -3.61
C GLY A 338 -18.56 11.63 -2.39
N SER A 339 -18.97 10.38 -2.13
CA SER A 339 -19.72 10.02 -0.92
C SER A 339 -18.96 10.30 0.39
N LEU A 340 -17.63 10.14 0.37
CA LEU A 340 -16.78 10.45 1.51
C LEU A 340 -16.65 11.96 1.72
N ILE A 341 -16.47 12.73 0.65
CA ILE A 341 -16.38 14.20 0.67
C ILE A 341 -17.70 14.79 1.16
N THR A 342 -18.84 14.32 0.65
CA THR A 342 -20.16 14.77 1.12
C THR A 342 -20.39 14.39 2.59
N LEU A 343 -19.95 13.20 3.02
CA LEU A 343 -19.98 12.82 4.42
C LEU A 343 -19.15 13.77 5.29
N VAL A 344 -17.90 14.05 4.92
CA VAL A 344 -17.02 14.98 5.67
C VAL A 344 -17.64 16.38 5.73
N ARG A 345 -18.07 16.93 4.58
CA ARG A 345 -18.72 18.25 4.50
C ARG A 345 -20.02 18.32 5.31
N SER A 346 -20.83 17.25 5.31
CA SER A 346 -22.06 17.21 6.11
C SER A 346 -21.76 17.23 7.62
N ARG A 347 -20.65 16.61 8.04
CA ARG A 347 -20.21 16.59 9.44
C ARG A 347 -19.59 17.93 9.84
N GLU A 348 -18.82 18.54 8.95
CA GLU A 348 -18.31 19.90 9.08
C GLU A 348 -19.48 20.90 9.25
N ARG A 349 -20.47 20.91 8.34
CA ARG A 349 -21.65 21.78 8.44
C ARG A 349 -22.42 21.58 9.74
N ARG A 350 -22.64 20.33 10.17
CA ARG A 350 -23.28 20.04 11.47
C ARG A 350 -22.47 20.58 12.64
N LEU A 351 -21.15 20.49 12.60
CA LEU A 351 -20.29 21.00 13.66
C LEU A 351 -20.26 22.53 13.67
N THR A 352 -20.19 23.16 12.50
CA THR A 352 -20.32 24.62 12.34
C THR A 352 -21.65 25.13 12.88
N ASN A 353 -22.76 24.46 12.55
CA ASN A 353 -24.08 24.82 13.07
C ASN A 353 -24.15 24.65 14.58
N ARG A 354 -23.55 23.59 15.15
CA ARG A 354 -23.46 23.44 16.61
C ARG A 354 -22.63 24.54 17.25
N LEU A 355 -21.48 24.90 16.69
CA LEU A 355 -20.69 26.01 17.20
C LEU A 355 -21.49 27.31 17.18
N LYS A 356 -22.22 27.57 16.09
CA LYS A 356 -23.09 28.75 15.96
C LYS A 356 -24.23 28.75 16.97
N VAL A 357 -24.87 27.61 17.23
CA VAL A 357 -25.99 27.50 18.17
C VAL A 357 -25.51 27.55 19.62
N GLU A 358 -24.45 26.81 19.96
CA GLU A 358 -24.00 26.67 21.35
C GLU A 358 -23.20 27.89 21.83
N TYR A 359 -22.49 28.57 20.94
CA TYR A 359 -21.59 29.67 21.29
C TYR A 359 -22.03 31.02 20.69
N GLU A 360 -23.16 31.05 19.97
CA GLU A 360 -23.72 32.24 19.31
C GLU A 360 -22.74 32.97 18.37
N MET A 361 -21.71 32.28 17.90
CA MET A 361 -20.62 32.86 17.12
C MET A 361 -20.34 32.05 15.86
N THR A 362 -19.98 32.73 14.79
CA THR A 362 -19.50 32.06 13.57
C THR A 362 -18.08 31.50 13.80
N PRO A 363 -17.64 30.47 13.04
CA PRO A 363 -16.27 29.97 13.16
C PRO A 363 -15.18 31.05 12.94
N GLN A 364 -15.45 32.02 12.07
CA GLN A 364 -14.55 33.14 11.79
C GLN A 364 -14.48 34.10 13.00
N GLU A 365 -15.60 34.37 13.62
CA GLU A 365 -15.67 35.19 14.83
C GLU A 365 -15.02 34.49 16.03
N ALA A 366 -15.28 33.19 16.21
CA ALA A 366 -14.63 32.37 17.21
C ALA A 366 -13.10 32.41 17.07
N TYR A 367 -12.60 32.29 15.83
CA TYR A 367 -11.18 32.43 15.54
C TYR A 367 -10.62 33.80 15.94
N ARG A 368 -11.32 34.88 15.55
CA ARG A 368 -10.91 36.25 15.88
C ARG A 368 -10.85 36.46 17.40
N ARG A 369 -11.89 36.05 18.13
CA ARG A 369 -11.94 36.17 19.60
C ARG A 369 -10.86 35.33 20.29
N LEU A 370 -10.62 34.09 19.84
CA LEU A 370 -9.53 33.27 20.35
C LEU A 370 -8.15 33.90 20.12
N ARG A 371 -7.97 34.56 18.97
CA ARG A 371 -6.75 35.30 18.65
C ARG A 371 -6.56 36.51 19.54
N ASP A 372 -7.62 37.27 19.76
CA ASP A 372 -7.57 38.45 20.63
C ASP A 372 -7.33 38.05 22.10
N LEU A 373 -7.64 36.81 22.49
CA LEU A 373 -7.33 36.21 23.79
C LEU A 373 -5.89 35.66 23.90
N GLY A 374 -5.10 35.67 22.81
CA GLY A 374 -3.70 35.20 22.81
C GLY A 374 -3.54 33.69 23.06
N VAL A 375 -4.51 32.89 22.64
CA VAL A 375 -4.53 31.44 22.93
C VAL A 375 -3.72 30.70 21.86
N GLY A 376 -2.69 29.94 22.28
CA GLY A 376 -1.64 29.38 21.41
C GLY A 376 -2.06 28.43 20.27
N ALA A 377 -3.34 28.13 20.07
CA ALA A 377 -3.85 27.38 18.91
C ALA A 377 -3.78 28.18 17.59
N GLU A 378 -3.57 29.50 17.67
CA GLU A 378 -3.51 30.42 16.52
C GLU A 378 -2.54 29.98 15.43
N LEU A 379 -1.31 29.62 15.77
CA LEU A 379 -0.29 29.28 14.76
C LEU A 379 -0.67 28.06 13.93
N PHE A 380 -1.26 27.04 14.57
CA PHE A 380 -1.71 25.84 13.87
C PHE A 380 -2.97 26.09 13.04
N LEU A 381 -3.92 26.87 13.56
CA LEU A 381 -5.13 27.27 12.84
C LEU A 381 -4.80 28.17 11.63
N ALA A 382 -3.89 29.13 11.80
CA ALA A 382 -3.38 29.98 10.73
C ALA A 382 -2.62 29.17 9.68
N TYR A 383 -1.79 28.19 10.10
CA TYR A 383 -1.14 27.27 9.18
C TYR A 383 -2.16 26.47 8.36
N LEU A 384 -3.17 25.87 8.99
CA LEU A 384 -4.21 25.13 8.27
C LEU A 384 -5.01 26.04 7.33
N ALA A 385 -5.39 27.23 7.78
CA ALA A 385 -6.08 28.21 6.96
C ALA A 385 -5.27 28.57 5.71
N SER A 386 -3.96 28.82 5.85
CA SER A 386 -3.06 29.11 4.71
C SER A 386 -2.90 27.96 3.71
N LYS A 387 -3.33 26.74 4.07
CA LYS A 387 -3.24 25.54 3.22
C LYS A 387 -4.56 25.16 2.56
N ILE A 388 -5.67 25.81 2.94
CA ILE A 388 -6.95 25.67 2.25
C ILE A 388 -6.92 26.66 1.09
N PRO A 389 -7.03 26.21 -0.18
CA PRO A 389 -7.08 27.13 -1.32
C PRO A 389 -8.33 28.05 -1.22
N ASP A 390 -8.16 29.35 -1.46
CA ASP A 390 -9.24 30.36 -1.38
C ASP A 390 -10.37 30.11 -2.40
N ASP A 391 -10.08 29.37 -3.47
CA ASP A 391 -11.00 28.91 -4.51
C ASP A 391 -12.01 27.84 -4.05
N ILE A 392 -12.01 27.48 -2.77
CA ILE A 392 -12.96 26.56 -2.15
C ILE A 392 -13.60 27.25 -0.95
N ASP A 393 -14.10 28.47 -1.12
CA ASP A 393 -15.07 29.03 -0.18
C ASP A 393 -16.47 28.50 -0.54
N PRO A 394 -17.06 27.57 0.25
CA PRO A 394 -18.40 27.04 -0.02
C PRO A 394 -19.51 28.08 0.19
N GLY A 395 -19.17 29.34 0.49
CA GLY A 395 -20.13 30.41 0.76
C GLY A 395 -20.69 31.13 -0.47
N GLU A 396 -20.03 31.09 -1.63
CA GLU A 396 -20.47 31.89 -2.80
C GLU A 396 -21.29 31.10 -3.84
N GLU A 397 -21.05 29.80 -4.05
CA GLU A 397 -21.77 29.06 -5.12
C GLU A 397 -23.24 28.70 -4.78
N ASP A 398 -23.64 28.70 -3.51
CA ASP A 398 -25.03 28.38 -3.09
C ASP A 398 -25.90 29.65 -2.90
N ALA A 399 -25.38 30.86 -3.13
CA ALA A 399 -26.13 32.12 -2.98
C ALA A 399 -26.95 32.53 -4.22
N ASP A 400 -26.70 31.89 -5.38
CA ASP A 400 -27.30 32.27 -6.68
C ASP A 400 -28.23 31.20 -7.28
N GLN A 401 -28.75 30.26 -6.48
CA GLN A 401 -29.85 29.39 -6.92
C GLN A 401 -31.18 29.89 -6.34
N PRO A 402 -32.09 30.47 -7.17
CA PRO A 402 -33.38 30.98 -6.73
C PRO A 402 -34.36 29.88 -6.30
#